data_AF-V9F1V6-F1
#
_entry.id   AF-V9F1V6-F1
#
_cell.length_a   1.000
_cell.length_b   1.000
_cell.length_c   1.000
_cell.angle_alpha   90.00
_cell.angle_beta   90.00
_cell.angle_gamma   90.00
#
_symmetry.space_group_name_H-M   'P 1'
#
loop_
_entity.id
_entity.type
_entity.pdbx_description
1 polymer ?
#
loop_
_entity_poly.entity_id
_entity_poly.type
_entity_poly.pdbx_seq_one_letter_code
_entity_poly.pdbx_strand_id
1 'polypeptide(L)'
;MSDRLSFGDDQPINNSRSFADAKTSFDETDDAAMNDAMTDTETPTNANETSDVFEEDILSLSFGMRELEPLPVALTELMNLPLNTCLFEFSGHTYVHREVLELLAEKGVIAPKHSRRKGSAIPLKDYSLHKGVDALEHILTTRQKITELTETNAAVKERIRNKLLHSQQRIAREQQRTALEERVRLARAQVAEKQHTLARLKAVMHDERRTFEEDIRIPKALVSTMQMSLRYKDERQNILERRCEVLRAAHKIRSRQAMLVKQLGTVYPIEYVGAGEYSIRGIRIANSDFTGGGRNDEEMISTALGYIAHLVFMLSKYLQVNLRYRVVPYSSRSFLKDEINDPQGEYPLYRRGVERERHEKAIRFLRKDVEQLLFARSLDPTLEAPILARLKELTDAESAWLAIDRNLSNNASSSNGTDTGAIVTR
;
A
#
# COMPACT_ATOMS: atom_id res chain seq x y z
N MET A 1 -41.31 -13.91 8.11
CA MET A 1 -40.98 -12.75 8.94
C MET A 1 -39.84 -12.05 8.21
N SER A 2 -40.15 -11.07 7.36
CA SER A 2 -40.28 -9.64 7.74
C SER A 2 -38.89 -9.05 8.02
N ASP A 3 -38.36 -8.04 7.32
CA ASP A 3 -39.01 -7.13 6.37
C ASP A 3 -38.13 -6.57 5.25
N ARG A 4 -38.85 -5.97 4.30
CA ARG A 4 -38.52 -5.21 3.09
C ARG A 4 -37.21 -4.37 3.03
N LEU A 5 -36.66 -4.34 1.82
CA LEU A 5 -35.84 -3.25 1.27
C LEU A 5 -36.63 -1.94 1.14
N SER A 6 -35.96 -0.80 1.26
CA SER A 6 -36.46 0.49 0.76
C SER A 6 -35.53 1.03 -0.33
N PHE A 7 -36.11 1.35 -1.48
CA PHE A 7 -35.59 2.39 -2.38
C PHE A 7 -35.65 3.73 -1.62
N GLY A 8 -34.88 4.78 -1.90
CA GLY A 8 -34.24 5.19 -3.15
C GLY A 8 -34.96 6.46 -3.61
N ASP A 9 -34.24 7.60 -3.65
CA ASP A 9 -34.75 8.88 -4.15
C ASP A 9 -33.62 9.70 -4.81
N ASP A 10 -33.72 9.76 -6.14
CA ASP A 10 -33.40 10.84 -7.08
C ASP A 10 -32.10 11.69 -7.06
N GLN A 11 -31.40 11.49 -8.18
CA GLN A 11 -30.53 12.38 -8.99
C GLN A 11 -31.26 13.68 -9.46
N PRO A 12 -30.76 14.52 -10.40
CA PRO A 12 -29.38 14.90 -10.80
C PRO A 12 -29.16 16.44 -10.92
N ILE A 13 -27.92 16.94 -10.77
CA ILE A 13 -27.50 18.27 -11.28
C ILE A 13 -26.05 18.15 -11.79
N ASN A 14 -25.80 17.88 -13.08
CA ASN A 14 -25.77 18.82 -14.21
C ASN A 14 -24.82 20.02 -14.00
N ASN A 15 -23.67 20.02 -14.69
CA ASN A 15 -23.00 21.27 -15.00
C ASN A 15 -22.52 21.24 -16.45
N SER A 16 -22.99 22.20 -17.24
CA SER A 16 -22.86 22.26 -18.69
C SER A 16 -22.22 23.58 -19.11
N ARG A 17 -21.38 23.56 -20.17
CA ARG A 17 -20.94 24.72 -20.99
C ARG A 17 -19.94 25.70 -20.32
N SER A 18 -19.09 26.45 -21.04
CA SER A 18 -18.65 26.43 -22.46
C SER A 18 -17.33 27.20 -22.64
N PHE A 19 -16.74 27.07 -23.83
CA PHE A 19 -15.49 27.61 -24.41
C PHE A 19 -15.25 29.14 -24.41
N ALA A 20 -13.98 29.48 -24.71
CA ALA A 20 -13.39 30.78 -25.12
C ALA A 20 -13.17 31.81 -23.99
N ASP A 21 -12.10 32.62 -23.91
CA ASP A 21 -10.86 32.80 -24.72
C ASP A 21 -9.86 33.67 -23.88
N ALA A 22 -8.54 33.82 -24.11
CA ALA A 22 -7.55 33.28 -25.07
C ALA A 22 -6.10 33.58 -24.58
N LYS A 23 -5.08 33.16 -25.37
CA LYS A 23 -3.70 33.74 -25.52
C LYS A 23 -2.77 33.72 -24.28
N THR A 24 -1.80 32.80 -24.19
CA THR A 24 -0.46 32.77 -24.86
C THR A 24 0.57 33.79 -24.37
N SER A 25 1.46 33.31 -23.48
CA SER A 25 2.91 33.56 -23.43
C SER A 25 3.45 32.78 -22.24
N PHE A 26 4.61 32.15 -22.20
CA PHE A 26 5.64 31.66 -23.12
C PHE A 26 6.62 30.98 -22.13
N ASP A 27 7.28 29.91 -22.54
CA ASP A 27 8.25 29.18 -21.69
C ASP A 27 9.60 29.90 -21.76
N GLU A 28 10.32 30.05 -20.65
CA GLU A 28 11.80 30.01 -20.61
C GLU A 28 12.40 30.24 -19.21
N THR A 29 13.33 29.34 -18.89
CA THR A 29 14.53 29.49 -18.04
C THR A 29 15.19 30.87 -18.20
N ASP A 30 15.83 31.46 -17.19
CA ASP A 30 17.16 30.99 -16.73
C ASP A 30 17.64 31.63 -15.41
N ASP A 31 18.74 31.09 -14.90
CA ASP A 31 19.45 31.52 -13.69
C ASP A 31 20.28 32.83 -13.83
N ALA A 32 20.48 33.49 -12.69
CA ALA A 32 21.63 34.32 -12.30
C ALA A 32 22.29 35.31 -13.30
N ALA A 33 22.19 36.62 -13.01
CA ALA A 33 23.29 37.38 -12.38
C ALA A 33 23.00 38.89 -12.20
N MET A 34 23.54 39.46 -11.09
CA MET A 34 23.89 40.87 -10.85
C MET A 34 22.84 42.00 -11.03
N ASN A 35 22.45 42.61 -9.89
CA ASN A 35 22.58 44.04 -9.55
C ASN A 35 22.17 44.19 -8.07
N ASP A 36 22.92 44.81 -7.17
CA ASP A 36 23.38 46.22 -7.05
C ASP A 36 22.37 47.11 -6.28
N ALA A 37 22.89 48.20 -5.69
CA ALA A 37 22.41 48.82 -4.44
C ALA A 37 21.02 49.52 -4.46
N MET A 38 20.30 49.37 -3.33
CA MET A 38 19.22 50.22 -2.78
C MET A 38 18.79 49.58 -1.43
N THR A 39 18.48 50.24 -0.31
CA THR A 39 18.44 51.67 0.07
C THR A 39 18.50 51.77 1.61
N ASP A 40 18.85 52.95 2.12
CA ASP A 40 18.96 53.24 3.56
C ASP A 40 17.65 53.08 4.36
N THR A 41 17.77 52.80 5.67
CA THR A 41 17.28 53.72 6.74
C THR A 41 17.62 53.18 8.14
N GLU A 42 18.86 53.39 8.59
CA GLU A 42 19.17 53.42 10.03
C GLU A 42 19.23 54.89 10.49
N THR A 43 18.37 55.26 11.45
CA THR A 43 18.45 56.55 12.16
C THR A 43 18.65 56.33 13.65
N PRO A 44 19.86 56.59 14.19
CA PRO A 44 20.05 56.81 15.61
C PRO A 44 19.74 58.28 15.97
N THR A 45 19.06 58.45 17.09
CA THR A 45 18.59 59.74 17.64
C THR A 45 19.69 60.59 18.29
N ASN A 46 19.39 61.89 18.42
CA ASN A 46 19.96 62.90 19.33
C ASN A 46 21.18 63.72 18.85
N ALA A 47 20.89 64.94 18.38
CA ALA A 47 21.51 66.14 18.93
C ALA A 47 20.47 67.28 18.98
N ASN A 48 20.54 68.12 20.01
CA ASN A 48 19.69 69.30 20.15
C ASN A 48 19.89 70.27 18.98
N GLU A 49 18.83 70.53 18.22
CA GLU A 49 18.64 71.83 17.57
C GLU A 49 17.45 72.52 18.24
N THR A 50 17.75 73.27 19.30
CA THR A 50 16.85 74.34 19.76
C THR A 50 16.81 75.39 18.66
N SER A 51 15.61 75.68 18.17
CA SER A 51 15.37 76.71 17.17
C SER A 51 15.83 78.08 17.69
N ASP A 52 17.01 78.53 17.27
CA ASP A 52 17.43 79.92 17.38
C ASP A 52 16.52 80.75 16.46
N VAL A 53 15.44 81.28 17.05
CA VAL A 53 14.68 82.36 16.44
C VAL A 53 15.59 83.58 16.50
N PHE A 54 16.15 83.97 15.34
CA PHE A 54 16.89 85.21 15.17
C PHE A 54 15.93 86.41 15.30
N GLU A 55 15.55 86.74 16.53
CA GLU A 55 15.12 88.09 16.89
C GLU A 55 16.38 88.95 17.00
N GLU A 56 16.76 89.58 15.89
CA GLU A 56 17.85 90.54 15.85
C GLU A 56 17.38 91.84 16.55
N ASP A 57 17.96 92.16 17.71
CA ASP A 57 17.62 93.35 18.51
C ASP A 57 18.04 94.63 17.76
N ILE A 58 17.19 95.12 16.85
CA ILE A 58 17.49 96.26 15.96
C ILE A 58 17.81 97.54 16.74
N LEU A 59 17.16 97.75 17.89
CA LEU A 59 17.30 98.94 18.74
C LEU A 59 17.11 98.58 20.22
N SER A 60 18.21 98.45 20.96
CA SER A 60 18.19 98.39 22.43
C SER A 60 18.33 99.79 23.02
N LEU A 61 17.33 100.24 23.79
CA LEU A 61 17.30 101.56 24.41
C LEU A 61 17.01 101.44 25.91
N SER A 62 18.01 101.77 26.74
CA SER A 62 17.88 101.78 28.20
C SER A 62 17.63 103.19 28.72
N PHE A 63 16.48 103.42 29.38
CA PHE A 63 16.13 104.73 29.94
C PHE A 63 16.01 104.67 31.47
N GLY A 64 16.71 105.57 32.17
CA GLY A 64 16.51 105.77 33.59
C GLY A 64 15.20 106.51 33.85
N MET A 65 14.22 105.87 34.51
CA MET A 65 12.95 106.51 34.93
C MET A 65 13.13 107.73 35.87
N ARG A 66 14.36 108.04 36.30
CA ARG A 66 14.72 109.23 37.10
C ARG A 66 15.27 110.41 36.28
N GLU A 67 15.58 110.19 34.99
CA GLU A 67 16.23 111.16 34.08
C GLU A 67 15.22 111.84 33.15
N LEU A 68 13.94 111.47 33.29
CA LEU A 68 12.81 111.99 32.54
C LEU A 68 12.16 113.15 33.29
N GLU A 69 12.12 114.34 32.67
CA GLU A 69 11.46 115.52 33.22
C GLU A 69 10.20 115.87 32.38
N PRO A 70 9.11 116.36 33.01
CA PRO A 70 7.87 116.69 32.32
C PRO A 70 8.06 117.93 31.45
N LEU A 71 7.61 117.87 30.20
CA LEU A 71 7.68 118.99 29.27
C LEU A 71 6.67 120.08 29.69
N PRO A 72 7.10 121.33 29.96
CA PRO A 72 6.21 122.37 30.50
C PRO A 72 5.33 123.05 29.44
N VAL A 73 5.42 122.64 28.18
CA VAL A 73 4.76 123.24 27.01
C VAL A 73 4.16 122.12 26.17
N ALA A 74 2.98 122.35 25.58
CA ALA A 74 2.33 121.38 24.69
C ALA A 74 3.18 121.11 23.44
N LEU A 75 3.26 119.85 23.02
CA LEU A 75 4.16 119.40 21.94
C LEU A 75 3.95 120.15 20.61
N THR A 76 2.74 120.65 20.38
CA THR A 76 2.33 121.43 19.20
C THR A 76 2.93 122.84 19.11
N GLU A 77 3.43 123.41 20.21
CA GLU A 77 4.00 124.77 20.24
C GLU A 77 5.53 124.78 20.01
N LEU A 78 6.17 123.61 20.01
CA LEU A 78 7.61 123.45 19.82
C LEU A 78 7.95 123.26 18.34
N MET A 79 8.25 124.37 17.65
CA MET A 79 8.37 124.37 16.19
C MET A 79 9.59 123.64 15.61
N ASN A 80 10.58 123.26 16.42
CA ASN A 80 11.69 122.36 16.04
C ASN A 80 12.25 121.64 17.28
N LEU A 81 12.22 120.30 17.28
CA LEU A 81 12.85 119.44 18.30
C LEU A 81 14.14 118.80 17.75
N PRO A 82 15.14 118.48 18.59
CA PRO A 82 16.34 117.78 18.14
C PRO A 82 16.04 116.40 17.57
N LEU A 83 16.78 116.01 16.52
CA LEU A 83 16.76 114.65 15.99
C LEU A 83 17.11 113.64 17.10
N ASN A 84 16.46 112.47 17.08
CA ASN A 84 16.57 111.41 18.09
C ASN A 84 16.04 111.77 19.50
N THR A 85 15.11 112.73 19.62
CA THR A 85 14.38 112.96 20.88
C THR A 85 13.35 111.85 21.14
N CYS A 86 13.56 111.04 22.18
CA CYS A 86 12.53 110.12 22.69
C CYS A 86 11.52 110.87 23.58
N LEU A 87 10.23 110.70 23.27
CA LEU A 87 9.11 111.27 24.02
C LEU A 87 8.36 110.13 24.73
N PHE A 88 8.18 110.24 26.04
CA PHE A 88 7.46 109.23 26.82
C PHE A 88 6.12 109.79 27.30
N GLU A 89 5.03 109.09 26.99
CA GLU A 89 3.73 109.41 27.55
C GLU A 89 3.47 108.56 28.80
N PHE A 90 3.43 109.20 29.96
CA PHE A 90 3.03 108.56 31.21
C PHE A 90 1.84 109.32 31.80
N SER A 91 0.73 108.61 32.02
CA SER A 91 -0.49 109.16 32.63
C SER A 91 -1.01 110.47 32.00
N GLY A 92 -0.88 110.61 30.67
CA GLY A 92 -1.36 111.79 29.93
C GLY A 92 -0.46 113.03 30.00
N HIS A 93 0.79 112.88 30.44
CA HIS A 93 1.82 113.92 30.38
C HIS A 93 3.03 113.43 29.58
N THR A 94 3.59 114.31 28.75
CA THR A 94 4.80 114.01 27.96
C THR A 94 6.05 114.32 28.76
N TYR A 95 6.91 113.33 28.92
CA TYR A 95 8.22 113.42 29.55
C TYR A 95 9.32 113.30 28.49
N VAL A 96 10.41 114.04 28.69
CA VAL A 96 11.56 114.06 27.78
C VAL A 96 12.84 113.91 28.61
N HIS A 97 13.89 113.35 28.00
CA HIS A 97 15.20 113.27 28.64
C HIS A 97 15.72 114.67 29.01
N ARG A 98 16.24 114.81 30.22
CA ARG A 98 16.63 116.11 30.78
C ARG A 98 17.61 116.90 29.91
N GLU A 99 18.54 116.24 29.23
CA GLU A 99 19.51 116.91 28.33
C GLU A 99 18.82 117.64 27.17
N VAL A 100 17.72 117.10 26.66
CA VAL A 100 16.92 117.75 25.59
C VAL A 100 16.22 119.01 26.13
N LEU A 101 15.77 118.97 27.40
CA LEU A 101 15.18 120.12 28.07
C LEU A 101 16.20 121.25 28.27
N GLU A 102 17.43 120.91 28.69
CA GLU A 102 18.52 121.87 28.85
C GLU A 102 18.92 122.51 27.49
N LEU A 103 18.99 121.72 26.41
CA LEU A 103 19.28 122.21 25.05
C LEU A 103 18.19 123.15 24.49
N LEU A 104 16.91 122.84 24.75
CA LEU A 104 15.77 123.69 24.33
C LEU A 104 15.74 125.04 25.07
N ALA A 105 16.23 125.08 26.31
CA ALA A 105 16.39 126.33 27.06
C ALA A 105 17.57 127.18 26.53
N GLU A 106 18.69 126.56 26.17
CA GLU A 106 19.88 127.26 25.66
C GLU A 106 19.64 127.87 24.26
N LYS A 107 18.87 127.19 23.40
CA LYS A 107 18.46 127.69 22.08
C LYS A 107 17.42 128.83 22.13
N GLY A 108 16.96 129.24 23.32
CA GLY A 108 16.02 130.34 23.50
C GLY A 108 14.56 130.02 23.09
N VAL A 109 14.26 128.76 22.76
CA VAL A 109 12.90 128.30 22.41
C VAL A 109 12.00 128.25 23.65
N ILE A 110 12.59 128.02 24.82
CA ILE A 110 11.90 128.05 26.12
C ILE A 110 12.50 129.17 26.98
N ALA A 111 11.65 130.02 27.57
CA ALA A 111 12.12 131.19 28.33
C ALA A 111 12.96 130.80 29.56
N PRO A 112 14.18 131.34 29.74
CA PRO A 112 15.15 130.86 30.74
C PRO A 112 14.73 131.07 32.20
N LYS A 113 13.67 131.87 32.46
CA LYS A 113 13.08 132.01 33.80
C LYS A 113 12.33 130.76 34.28
N HIS A 114 12.03 129.81 33.40
CA HIS A 114 11.48 128.50 33.78
C HIS A 114 12.57 127.43 33.96
N SER A 115 13.77 127.62 33.40
CA SER A 115 14.93 126.73 33.55
C SER A 115 15.72 126.97 34.85
N ARG A 116 15.02 127.22 35.96
CA ARG A 116 15.60 127.28 37.32
C ARG A 116 14.64 126.74 38.38
N ARG A 117 14.36 125.44 38.32
CA ARG A 117 14.20 124.63 39.53
C ARG A 117 15.14 123.42 39.43
N LYS A 118 16.26 123.47 40.15
CA LYS A 118 17.04 122.25 40.42
C LYS A 118 16.15 121.32 41.24
N GLY A 119 15.88 120.13 40.69
CA GLY A 119 15.05 119.13 41.33
C GLY A 119 13.68 119.03 40.68
N SER A 120 13.45 117.88 40.05
CA SER A 120 12.20 117.31 39.59
C SER A 120 11.20 117.12 40.75
N ALA A 121 10.71 118.23 41.29
CA ALA A 121 9.60 118.24 42.22
C ALA A 121 8.29 118.13 41.43
N ILE A 122 7.85 116.89 41.19
CA ILE A 122 6.46 116.58 40.82
C ILE A 122 5.56 117.39 41.79
N PRO A 123 4.59 118.19 41.31
CA PRO A 123 3.80 119.04 42.19
C PRO A 123 3.03 118.18 43.21
N LEU A 124 3.38 118.32 44.50
CA LEU A 124 2.88 117.50 45.62
C LEU A 124 1.36 117.66 45.93
N LYS A 125 0.55 118.18 45.01
CA LYS A 125 -0.91 118.32 45.20
C LYS A 125 -1.72 117.09 44.81
N ASP A 126 -1.19 116.22 43.94
CA ASP A 126 -1.96 115.08 43.39
C ASP A 126 -1.52 113.70 43.90
N TYR A 127 -0.54 113.65 44.82
CA TYR A 127 -0.08 112.42 45.47
C TYR A 127 -0.72 112.23 46.86
N SER A 128 -1.73 111.36 46.94
CA SER A 128 -2.27 110.89 48.22
C SER A 128 -1.40 109.74 48.74
N LEU A 129 -0.94 109.85 49.99
CA LEU A 129 -0.11 108.83 50.66
C LEU A 129 -0.76 107.44 50.66
N HIS A 130 -2.10 107.38 50.74
CA HIS A 130 -2.88 106.14 50.71
C HIS A 130 -2.62 105.33 49.43
N LYS A 131 -2.66 105.97 48.26
CA LYS A 131 -2.41 105.32 46.96
C LYS A 131 -1.01 104.69 46.86
N GLY A 132 -0.03 105.27 47.56
CA GLY A 132 1.34 104.73 47.63
C GLY A 132 1.42 103.47 48.51
N VAL A 133 0.65 103.42 49.60
CA VAL A 133 0.55 102.23 50.45
C VAL A 133 -0.21 101.12 49.72
N ASP A 134 -1.33 101.43 49.08
CA ASP A 134 -2.13 100.45 48.30
C ASP A 134 -1.29 99.82 47.18
N ALA A 135 -0.47 100.62 46.48
CA ALA A 135 0.46 100.13 45.46
C ALA A 135 1.55 99.21 46.04
N LEU A 136 2.09 99.51 47.23
CA LEU A 136 3.07 98.64 47.90
C LEU A 136 2.44 97.33 48.40
N GLU A 137 1.20 97.37 48.90
CA GLU A 137 0.46 96.17 49.29
C GLU A 137 0.15 95.28 48.08
N HIS A 138 -0.24 95.88 46.94
CA HIS A 138 -0.37 95.16 45.67
C HIS A 138 0.96 94.54 45.20
N ILE A 139 2.10 95.21 45.36
CA ILE A 139 3.42 94.65 45.03
C ILE A 139 3.78 93.49 45.96
N LEU A 140 3.50 93.59 47.27
CA LEU A 140 3.78 92.51 48.23
C LEU A 140 2.91 91.27 47.99
N THR A 141 1.60 91.46 47.81
CA THR A 141 0.65 90.37 47.55
C THR A 141 0.90 89.69 46.20
N THR A 142 1.25 90.45 45.15
CA THR A 142 1.65 89.85 43.86
C THR A 142 2.96 89.07 43.97
N ARG A 143 3.96 89.54 44.73
CA ARG A 143 5.20 88.77 44.97
C ARG A 143 4.94 87.48 45.75
N GLN A 144 4.10 87.51 46.78
CA GLN A 144 3.69 86.31 47.53
C GLN A 144 2.98 85.29 46.62
N LYS A 145 2.08 85.76 45.77
CA LYS A 145 1.37 84.92 44.79
C LYS A 145 2.31 84.35 43.72
N ILE A 146 3.32 85.10 43.29
CA ILE A 146 4.38 84.60 42.40
C ILE A 146 5.17 83.47 43.08
N THR A 147 5.57 83.63 44.35
CA THR A 147 6.30 82.56 45.06
C THR A 147 5.46 81.28 45.21
N GLU A 148 4.19 81.38 45.61
CA GLU A 148 3.27 80.24 45.69
C GLU A 148 3.06 79.56 44.31
N LEU A 149 2.92 80.35 43.24
CA LEU A 149 2.83 79.84 41.87
C LEU A 149 4.14 79.16 41.41
N THR A 150 5.31 79.60 41.86
CA THR A 150 6.58 78.92 41.53
C THR A 150 6.72 77.57 42.24
N GLU A 151 6.35 77.48 43.51
CA GLU A 151 6.39 76.23 44.29
C GLU A 151 5.37 75.21 43.76
N THR A 152 4.14 75.63 43.50
CA THR A 152 3.11 74.76 42.92
C THR A 152 3.48 74.29 41.51
N ASN A 153 4.06 75.15 40.66
CA ASN A 153 4.59 74.73 39.35
C ASN A 153 5.76 73.75 39.47
N ALA A 154 6.65 73.91 40.45
CA ALA A 154 7.72 72.94 40.69
C ALA A 154 7.15 71.57 41.09
N ALA A 155 6.18 71.53 42.00
CA ALA A 155 5.49 70.30 42.39
C ALA A 155 4.72 69.64 41.23
N VAL A 156 4.09 70.43 40.35
CA VAL A 156 3.40 69.92 39.14
C VAL A 156 4.40 69.38 38.12
N LYS A 157 5.50 70.08 37.83
CA LYS A 157 6.59 69.60 36.96
C LYS A 157 7.14 68.25 37.46
N GLU A 158 7.32 68.11 38.77
CA GLU A 158 7.83 66.88 39.36
C GLU A 158 6.82 65.72 39.31
N ARG A 159 5.52 66.00 39.51
CA ARG A 159 4.45 65.02 39.25
C ARG A 159 4.40 64.58 37.78
N ILE A 160 4.64 65.50 36.84
CA ILE A 160 4.68 65.20 35.40
C ILE A 160 5.88 64.30 35.07
N ARG A 161 7.09 64.62 35.56
CA ARG A 161 8.28 63.77 35.39
C ARG A 161 8.07 62.36 35.91
N ASN A 162 7.55 62.24 37.13
CA ASN A 162 7.27 60.93 37.74
C ASN A 162 6.24 60.14 36.92
N LYS A 163 5.16 60.76 36.44
CA LYS A 163 4.18 60.10 35.55
C LYS A 163 4.78 59.69 34.21
N LEU A 164 5.64 60.53 33.62
CA LEU A 164 6.31 60.23 32.34
C LEU A 164 7.24 59.02 32.48
N LEU A 165 8.05 58.97 33.54
CA LEU A 165 8.96 57.85 33.83
C LEU A 165 8.19 56.54 34.02
N HIS A 166 7.09 56.54 34.78
CA HIS A 166 6.22 55.38 34.92
C HIS A 166 5.54 54.98 33.60
N SER A 167 5.16 55.95 32.76
CA SER A 167 4.59 55.69 31.43
C SER A 167 5.62 55.02 30.51
N GLN A 168 6.84 55.54 30.45
CA GLN A 168 7.94 54.99 29.67
C GLN A 168 8.28 53.56 30.09
N GLN A 169 8.32 53.28 31.40
CA GLN A 169 8.48 51.91 31.91
C GLN A 169 7.33 50.97 31.52
N ARG A 170 6.09 51.46 31.46
CA ARG A 170 4.95 50.67 30.99
C ARG A 170 5.05 50.35 29.51
N ILE A 171 5.36 51.34 28.67
CA ILE A 171 5.56 51.18 27.23
C ILE A 171 6.69 50.16 26.95
N ALA A 172 7.83 50.27 27.64
CA ALA A 172 8.95 49.34 27.50
C ALA A 172 8.56 47.89 27.88
N ARG A 173 7.80 47.70 28.97
CA ARG A 173 7.27 46.37 29.35
C ARG A 173 6.28 45.82 28.33
N GLU A 174 5.44 46.67 27.75
CA GLU A 174 4.46 46.27 26.73
C GLU A 174 5.13 45.88 25.41
N GLN A 175 6.14 46.65 24.97
CA GLN A 175 7.00 46.31 23.82
C GLN A 175 7.77 45.00 24.04
N GLN A 176 8.28 44.75 25.25
CA GLN A 176 8.91 43.47 25.59
C GLN A 176 7.89 42.32 25.54
N ARG A 177 6.64 42.55 25.98
CA ARG A 177 5.57 41.54 25.94
C ARG A 177 5.20 41.19 24.50
N THR A 178 4.97 42.18 23.63
CA THR A 178 4.63 41.94 22.22
C THR A 178 5.77 41.27 21.45
N ALA A 179 7.02 41.66 21.71
CA ALA A 179 8.20 41.00 21.12
C ALA A 179 8.32 39.53 21.55
N LEU A 180 7.97 39.19 22.79
CA LEU A 180 7.91 37.80 23.27
C LEU A 180 6.72 37.03 22.67
N GLU A 181 5.54 37.65 22.56
CA GLU A 181 4.35 37.07 21.93
C GLU A 181 4.61 36.71 20.46
N GLU A 182 5.24 37.60 19.68
CA GLU A 182 5.63 37.33 18.29
C GLU A 182 6.70 36.23 18.19
N ARG A 183 7.70 36.20 19.08
CA ARG A 183 8.67 35.08 19.14
C ARG A 183 7.99 33.73 19.41
N VAL A 184 7.01 33.68 20.32
CA VAL A 184 6.22 32.46 20.59
C VAL A 184 5.36 32.08 19.38
N ARG A 185 4.76 33.05 18.68
CA ARG A 185 4.00 32.82 17.45
C ARG A 185 4.86 32.21 16.34
N LEU A 186 6.04 32.78 16.07
CA LEU A 186 6.99 32.26 15.08
C LEU A 186 7.47 30.85 15.45
N ALA A 187 7.81 30.61 16.72
CA ALA A 187 8.21 29.28 17.18
C ALA A 187 7.09 28.24 17.01
N ARG A 188 5.82 28.61 17.29
CA ARG A 188 4.66 27.73 17.05
C ARG A 188 4.45 27.43 15.57
N ALA A 189 4.63 28.41 14.69
CA ALA A 189 4.55 28.20 13.24
C ALA A 189 5.62 27.20 12.75
N GLN A 190 6.88 27.38 13.16
CA GLN A 190 7.96 26.44 12.85
C GLN A 190 7.73 25.03 13.41
N VAL A 191 7.14 24.91 14.60
CA VAL A 191 6.76 23.60 15.16
C VAL A 191 5.65 22.95 14.35
N ALA A 192 4.62 23.70 13.93
CA ALA A 192 3.54 23.18 13.10
C ALA A 192 4.05 22.70 11.72
N GLU A 193 4.94 23.46 11.08
CA GLU A 193 5.60 23.09 9.82
C GLU A 193 6.45 21.81 9.98
N LYS A 194 7.26 21.72 11.04
CA LYS A 194 8.04 20.52 11.36
C LYS A 194 7.16 19.30 11.70
N GLN A 195 6.03 19.51 12.37
CA GLN A 195 5.06 18.45 12.62
C GLN A 195 4.38 17.98 11.32
N HIS A 196 4.01 18.89 10.43
CA HIS A 196 3.40 18.57 9.14
C HIS A 196 4.37 17.80 8.22
N THR A 197 5.62 18.25 8.11
CA THR A 197 6.66 17.55 7.34
C THR A 197 6.98 16.17 7.92
N LEU A 198 7.05 16.03 9.25
CA LEU A 198 7.19 14.72 9.90
C LEU A 198 5.97 13.81 9.69
N ALA A 199 4.75 14.35 9.68
CA ALA A 199 3.54 13.58 9.38
C ALA A 199 3.54 13.08 7.94
N ARG A 200 3.93 13.93 6.97
CA ARG A 200 4.09 13.56 5.57
C ARG A 200 5.15 12.46 5.39
N LEU A 201 6.31 12.59 6.03
CA LEU A 201 7.37 11.59 5.97
C LEU A 201 6.94 10.24 6.56
N LYS A 202 6.21 10.25 7.68
CA LYS A 202 5.65 9.03 8.29
C LYS A 202 4.61 8.35 7.40
N ALA A 203 3.79 9.11 6.67
CA ALA A 203 2.84 8.55 5.72
C ALA A 203 3.58 7.83 4.57
N VAL A 204 4.56 8.50 3.95
CA VAL A 204 5.38 7.92 2.87
C VAL A 204 6.08 6.64 3.34
N MET A 205 6.76 6.64 4.50
CA MET A 205 7.40 5.42 5.02
C MET A 205 6.40 4.30 5.35
N HIS A 206 5.14 4.62 5.68
CA HIS A 206 4.13 3.58 5.90
C HIS A 206 3.69 2.95 4.57
N ASP A 207 3.49 3.76 3.54
CA ASP A 207 3.10 3.26 2.21
C ASP A 207 4.25 2.47 1.56
N GLU A 208 5.49 2.97 1.60
CA GLU A 208 6.69 2.21 1.17
C GLU A 208 6.79 0.86 1.89
N ARG A 209 6.53 0.84 3.20
CA ARG A 209 6.55 -0.42 3.97
C ARG A 209 5.44 -1.38 3.52
N ARG A 210 4.25 -0.89 3.15
CA ARG A 210 3.17 -1.73 2.62
C ARG A 210 3.55 -2.31 1.27
N THR A 211 4.08 -1.51 0.35
CA THR A 211 4.53 -2.00 -0.96
C THR A 211 5.64 -3.04 -0.79
N PHE A 212 6.65 -2.80 0.07
CA PHE A 212 7.67 -3.83 0.36
C PHE A 212 7.08 -5.11 0.97
N GLU A 213 6.09 -5.03 1.86
CA GLU A 213 5.46 -6.22 2.44
C GLU A 213 4.62 -7.00 1.40
N GLU A 214 4.01 -6.32 0.43
CA GLU A 214 3.27 -6.92 -0.70
C GLU A 214 4.21 -7.51 -1.75
N ASP A 215 5.25 -6.77 -2.15
CA ASP A 215 6.33 -7.20 -3.07
C ASP A 215 7.09 -8.42 -2.56
N ILE A 216 7.13 -8.65 -1.24
CA ILE A 216 7.71 -9.86 -0.65
C ILE A 216 6.70 -11.02 -0.61
N ARG A 217 5.39 -10.74 -0.48
CA ARG A 217 4.34 -11.77 -0.44
C ARG A 217 4.11 -12.41 -1.80
N ILE A 218 4.06 -11.63 -2.87
CA ILE A 218 3.72 -12.12 -4.22
C ILE A 218 4.75 -13.16 -4.72
N PRO A 219 6.09 -12.93 -4.67
CA PRO A 219 7.08 -13.94 -5.04
C PRO A 219 7.07 -15.17 -4.14
N LYS A 220 6.84 -15.01 -2.82
CA LYS A 220 6.71 -16.16 -1.90
C LYS A 220 5.52 -17.05 -2.26
N ALA A 221 4.37 -16.45 -2.59
CA ALA A 221 3.21 -17.18 -3.07
C ALA A 221 3.50 -17.88 -4.41
N LEU A 222 4.14 -17.19 -5.36
CA LEU A 222 4.51 -17.74 -6.67
C LEU A 222 5.51 -18.91 -6.57
N VAL A 223 6.53 -18.80 -5.70
CA VAL A 223 7.46 -19.90 -5.45
C VAL A 223 6.76 -21.09 -4.80
N SER A 224 5.84 -20.85 -3.86
CA SER A 224 5.05 -21.91 -3.22
C SER A 224 4.12 -22.64 -4.21
N THR A 225 3.42 -21.91 -5.09
CA THR A 225 2.58 -22.52 -6.14
C THR A 225 3.41 -23.24 -7.19
N MET A 226 4.57 -22.69 -7.57
CA MET A 226 5.52 -23.36 -8.46
C MET A 226 6.02 -24.67 -7.84
N GLN A 227 6.47 -24.66 -6.57
CA GLN A 227 6.90 -25.87 -5.84
C GLN A 227 5.78 -26.92 -5.77
N MET A 228 4.54 -26.51 -5.48
CA MET A 228 3.38 -27.40 -5.48
C MET A 228 3.13 -28.01 -6.87
N SER A 229 3.27 -27.21 -7.94
CA SER A 229 3.12 -27.69 -9.32
C SER A 229 4.21 -28.70 -9.72
N LEU A 230 5.45 -28.53 -9.23
CA LEU A 230 6.54 -29.47 -9.43
C LEU A 230 6.28 -30.78 -8.67
N ARG A 231 5.86 -30.71 -7.40
CA ARG A 231 5.45 -31.88 -6.60
C ARG A 231 4.34 -32.67 -7.30
N TYR A 232 3.30 -32.00 -7.77
CA TYR A 232 2.19 -32.66 -8.47
C TYR A 232 2.64 -33.35 -9.78
N LYS A 233 3.54 -32.71 -10.55
CA LYS A 233 4.12 -33.31 -11.77
C LYS A 233 4.95 -34.55 -11.44
N ASP A 234 5.78 -34.48 -10.40
CA ASP A 234 6.61 -35.59 -9.92
C ASP A 234 5.73 -36.76 -9.41
N GLU A 235 4.76 -36.51 -8.54
CA GLU A 235 3.82 -37.53 -8.06
C GLU A 235 3.06 -38.20 -9.21
N ARG A 236 2.57 -37.41 -10.17
CA ARG A 236 1.89 -37.92 -11.38
C ARG A 236 2.83 -38.80 -12.22
N GLN A 237 4.07 -38.39 -12.41
CA GLN A 237 5.08 -39.16 -13.14
C GLN A 237 5.38 -40.49 -12.43
N ASN A 238 5.64 -40.45 -11.12
CA ASN A 238 5.83 -41.65 -10.29
C ASN A 238 4.62 -42.61 -10.33
N ILE A 239 3.39 -42.10 -10.48
CA ILE A 239 2.18 -42.94 -10.66
C ILE A 239 2.16 -43.60 -12.05
N LEU A 240 2.54 -42.87 -13.10
CA LEU A 240 2.63 -43.41 -14.46
C LEU A 240 3.69 -44.51 -14.57
N GLU A 241 4.87 -44.29 -13.97
CA GLU A 241 5.95 -45.28 -13.95
C GLU A 241 5.53 -46.58 -13.26
N ARG A 242 4.96 -46.50 -12.05
CA ARG A 242 4.40 -47.66 -11.33
C ARG A 242 3.32 -48.38 -12.14
N ARG A 243 2.46 -47.66 -12.87
CA ARG A 243 1.47 -48.28 -13.77
C ARG A 243 2.13 -49.02 -14.94
N CYS A 244 3.15 -48.42 -15.56
CA CYS A 244 3.93 -49.06 -16.62
C CYS A 244 4.68 -50.31 -16.13
N GLU A 245 5.20 -50.30 -14.89
CA GLU A 245 5.80 -51.47 -14.26
C GLU A 245 4.80 -52.61 -14.04
N VAL A 246 3.62 -52.31 -13.48
CA VAL A 246 2.54 -53.28 -13.28
C VAL A 246 2.09 -53.89 -14.62
N LEU A 247 1.90 -53.06 -15.66
CA LEU A 247 1.56 -53.54 -17.00
C LEU A 247 2.67 -54.42 -17.60
N ARG A 248 3.94 -54.03 -17.43
CA ARG A 248 5.11 -54.82 -17.88
C ARG A 248 5.22 -56.15 -17.13
N ALA A 249 4.91 -56.19 -15.84
CA ALA A 249 4.88 -57.41 -15.04
C ALA A 249 3.72 -58.33 -15.45
N ALA A 250 2.50 -57.79 -15.59
CA ALA A 250 1.32 -58.52 -16.06
C ALA A 250 1.55 -59.12 -17.47
N HIS A 251 2.15 -58.35 -18.36
CA HIS A 251 2.53 -58.81 -19.70
C HIS A 251 3.57 -59.94 -19.67
N LYS A 252 4.64 -59.82 -18.86
CA LYS A 252 5.62 -60.91 -18.65
C LYS A 252 4.96 -62.18 -18.10
N ILE A 253 4.01 -62.05 -17.17
CA ILE A 253 3.22 -63.18 -16.66
C ILE A 253 2.40 -63.80 -17.80
N ARG A 254 1.63 -62.99 -18.55
CA ARG A 254 0.79 -63.45 -19.66
C ARG A 254 1.58 -64.18 -20.75
N SER A 255 2.78 -63.68 -21.10
CA SER A 255 3.67 -64.31 -22.09
C SER A 255 4.27 -65.63 -21.56
N ARG A 256 4.66 -65.68 -20.28
CA ARG A 256 5.06 -66.94 -19.63
C ARG A 256 3.93 -67.97 -19.57
N GLN A 257 2.69 -67.54 -19.31
CA GLN A 257 1.51 -68.42 -19.34
C GLN A 257 1.31 -69.01 -20.74
N ALA A 258 1.32 -68.18 -21.80
CA ALA A 258 1.18 -68.64 -23.18
C ALA A 258 2.28 -69.63 -23.58
N MET A 259 3.53 -69.37 -23.18
CA MET A 259 4.66 -70.27 -23.41
C MET A 259 4.47 -71.63 -22.72
N LEU A 260 4.01 -71.64 -21.47
CA LEU A 260 3.72 -72.88 -20.73
C LEU A 260 2.56 -73.67 -21.34
N VAL A 261 1.50 -72.99 -21.81
CA VAL A 261 0.40 -73.64 -22.55
C VAL A 261 0.89 -74.26 -23.85
N LYS A 262 1.70 -73.53 -24.64
CA LYS A 262 2.29 -74.05 -25.88
C LYS A 262 3.16 -75.27 -25.62
N GLN A 263 4.00 -75.25 -24.58
CA GLN A 263 4.78 -76.42 -24.15
C GLN A 263 3.86 -77.58 -23.73
N LEU A 264 2.80 -77.31 -22.98
CA LEU A 264 1.83 -78.33 -22.56
C LEU A 264 1.10 -78.98 -23.76
N GLY A 265 0.81 -78.20 -24.81
CA GLY A 265 0.29 -78.70 -26.09
C GLY A 265 1.24 -79.66 -26.82
N THR A 266 2.56 -79.51 -26.67
CA THR A 266 3.53 -80.51 -27.19
C THR A 266 3.59 -81.79 -26.36
N VAL A 267 3.22 -81.73 -25.07
CA VAL A 267 3.13 -82.90 -24.19
C VAL A 267 1.80 -83.64 -24.36
N TYR A 268 0.72 -82.92 -24.69
CA TYR A 268 -0.61 -83.45 -24.96
C TYR A 268 -1.08 -83.00 -26.35
N PRO A 269 -0.49 -83.52 -27.44
CA PRO A 269 -0.96 -83.24 -28.79
C PRO A 269 -2.43 -83.66 -28.93
N ILE A 270 -3.27 -82.72 -29.35
CA ILE A 270 -4.67 -82.92 -29.70
C ILE A 270 -4.80 -82.75 -31.21
N GLU A 271 -5.02 -83.86 -31.91
CA GLU A 271 -5.14 -83.91 -33.37
C GLU A 271 -6.59 -84.18 -33.77
N TYR A 272 -7.07 -83.50 -34.82
CA TYR A 272 -8.37 -83.79 -35.41
C TYR A 272 -8.21 -84.86 -36.48
N VAL A 273 -8.90 -86.00 -36.33
CA VAL A 273 -8.74 -87.16 -37.21
C VAL A 273 -9.75 -87.15 -38.36
N GLY A 274 -10.88 -86.46 -38.18
CA GLY A 274 -11.99 -86.43 -39.14
C GLY A 274 -13.31 -86.85 -38.48
N ALA A 275 -14.42 -86.61 -39.17
CA ALA A 275 -15.77 -87.04 -38.75
C ALA A 275 -16.18 -86.69 -37.29
N GLY A 276 -15.61 -85.64 -36.69
CA GLY A 276 -15.87 -85.26 -35.28
C GLY A 276 -15.03 -86.02 -34.25
N GLU A 277 -14.11 -86.89 -34.66
CA GLU A 277 -13.17 -87.61 -33.79
C GLU A 277 -11.88 -86.82 -33.54
N TYR A 278 -11.39 -86.89 -32.30
CA TYR A 278 -10.15 -86.26 -31.87
C TYR A 278 -9.21 -87.29 -31.23
N SER A 279 -7.92 -87.16 -31.48
CA SER A 279 -6.87 -87.98 -30.89
C SER A 279 -6.14 -87.20 -29.81
N ILE A 280 -5.91 -87.80 -28.64
CA ILE A 280 -5.00 -87.28 -27.60
C ILE A 280 -3.87 -88.27 -27.35
N ARG A 281 -2.62 -87.85 -27.58
CA ARG A 281 -1.42 -88.72 -27.49
C ARG A 281 -1.55 -90.06 -28.24
N GLY A 282 -2.27 -90.07 -29.38
CA GLY A 282 -2.48 -91.25 -30.22
C GLY A 282 -3.74 -92.07 -29.92
N ILE A 283 -4.47 -91.78 -28.84
CA ILE A 283 -5.76 -92.44 -28.53
C ILE A 283 -6.89 -91.63 -29.16
N ARG A 284 -7.61 -92.23 -30.13
CA ARG A 284 -8.81 -91.65 -30.73
C ARG A 284 -9.99 -91.71 -29.77
N ILE A 285 -10.77 -90.62 -29.72
CA ILE A 285 -12.00 -90.51 -28.95
C ILE A 285 -13.08 -89.84 -29.83
N ALA A 286 -14.22 -90.51 -29.96
CA ALA A 286 -15.45 -89.96 -30.51
C ALA A 286 -16.35 -89.39 -29.39
N ASN A 287 -17.26 -88.46 -29.71
CA ASN A 287 -18.22 -87.96 -28.71
C ASN A 287 -19.15 -89.07 -28.16
N SER A 288 -19.43 -90.12 -28.95
CA SER A 288 -20.17 -91.32 -28.55
C SER A 288 -19.42 -92.21 -27.56
N ASP A 289 -18.08 -92.17 -27.55
CA ASP A 289 -17.26 -92.90 -26.58
C ASP A 289 -17.50 -92.38 -25.16
N PHE A 290 -17.96 -91.13 -24.98
CA PHE A 290 -18.30 -90.53 -23.68
C PHE A 290 -19.66 -90.98 -23.12
N THR A 291 -20.61 -91.41 -23.96
CA THR A 291 -21.96 -91.82 -23.56
C THR A 291 -22.20 -93.33 -23.54
N GLY A 292 -21.20 -94.14 -23.88
CA GLY A 292 -21.24 -95.60 -23.80
C GLY A 292 -21.56 -96.32 -25.12
N GLY A 293 -21.72 -95.58 -26.23
CA GLY A 293 -21.93 -96.14 -27.57
C GLY A 293 -20.64 -96.23 -28.41
N GLY A 294 -19.49 -96.38 -27.74
CA GLY A 294 -18.18 -96.32 -28.36
C GLY A 294 -17.70 -97.63 -28.98
N ARG A 295 -16.77 -97.55 -29.94
CA ARG A 295 -16.08 -98.73 -30.52
C ARG A 295 -14.72 -99.01 -29.86
N ASN A 296 -14.27 -98.11 -28.99
CA ASN A 296 -12.95 -98.16 -28.34
C ASN A 296 -13.02 -98.81 -26.96
N ASP A 297 -11.93 -99.49 -26.56
CA ASP A 297 -11.85 -100.19 -25.26
C ASP A 297 -12.02 -99.23 -24.07
N GLU A 298 -12.75 -99.66 -23.04
CA GLU A 298 -13.02 -98.83 -21.85
C GLU A 298 -11.73 -98.36 -21.15
N GLU A 299 -10.66 -99.16 -21.21
CA GLU A 299 -9.36 -98.82 -20.63
C GLU A 299 -8.62 -97.75 -21.44
N MET A 300 -8.76 -97.75 -22.77
CA MET A 300 -8.23 -96.68 -23.62
C MET A 300 -8.99 -95.37 -23.40
N ILE A 301 -10.34 -95.43 -23.33
CA ILE A 301 -11.19 -94.27 -23.02
C ILE A 301 -10.84 -93.70 -21.65
N SER A 302 -10.69 -94.54 -20.63
CA SER A 302 -10.32 -94.12 -19.26
C SER A 302 -8.91 -93.50 -19.21
N THR A 303 -7.96 -94.05 -19.96
CA THR A 303 -6.59 -93.50 -20.08
C THR A 303 -6.59 -92.13 -20.77
N ALA A 304 -7.35 -91.98 -21.86
CA ALA A 304 -7.45 -90.74 -22.59
C ALA A 304 -8.19 -89.64 -21.81
N LEU A 305 -9.26 -89.99 -21.08
CA LEU A 305 -9.89 -89.11 -20.09
C LEU A 305 -8.92 -88.73 -18.95
N GLY A 306 -8.02 -89.63 -18.55
CA GLY A 306 -6.93 -89.34 -17.63
C GLY A 306 -5.95 -88.29 -18.15
N TYR A 307 -5.58 -88.36 -19.44
CA TYR A 307 -4.77 -87.33 -20.09
C TYR A 307 -5.51 -85.98 -20.18
N ILE A 308 -6.81 -85.99 -20.50
CA ILE A 308 -7.64 -84.77 -20.51
C ILE A 308 -7.72 -84.16 -19.11
N ALA A 309 -7.96 -84.97 -18.07
CA ALA A 309 -8.01 -84.51 -16.68
C ALA A 309 -6.69 -83.87 -16.23
N HIS A 310 -5.56 -84.50 -16.56
CA HIS A 310 -4.24 -83.92 -16.26
C HIS A 310 -3.96 -82.64 -17.05
N LEU A 311 -4.35 -82.59 -18.33
CA LEU A 311 -4.25 -81.38 -19.16
C LEU A 311 -5.07 -80.22 -18.57
N VAL A 312 -6.34 -80.46 -18.23
CA VAL A 312 -7.23 -79.46 -17.60
C VAL A 312 -6.69 -79.00 -16.24
N PHE A 313 -6.19 -79.92 -15.42
CA PHE A 313 -5.53 -79.59 -14.15
C PHE A 313 -4.31 -78.68 -14.37
N MET A 314 -3.40 -79.04 -15.28
CA MET A 314 -2.20 -78.25 -15.56
C MET A 314 -2.52 -76.88 -16.18
N LEU A 315 -3.52 -76.81 -17.07
CA LEU A 315 -4.05 -75.55 -17.59
C LEU A 315 -4.60 -74.67 -16.46
N SER A 316 -5.39 -75.21 -15.52
CA SER A 316 -5.89 -74.43 -14.38
C SER A 316 -4.76 -73.79 -13.56
N LYS A 317 -3.66 -74.51 -13.34
CA LYS A 317 -2.49 -74.02 -12.60
C LYS A 317 -1.67 -72.99 -13.37
N TYR A 318 -1.46 -73.19 -14.67
CA TYR A 318 -0.72 -72.24 -15.51
C TYR A 318 -1.51 -70.95 -15.76
N LEU A 319 -2.81 -71.06 -16.06
CA LEU A 319 -3.69 -69.91 -16.28
C LEU A 319 -4.12 -69.21 -14.97
N GLN A 320 -3.84 -69.84 -13.81
CA GLN A 320 -4.25 -69.39 -12.47
C GLN A 320 -5.77 -69.26 -12.30
N VAL A 321 -6.52 -70.17 -12.92
CA VAL A 321 -7.98 -70.23 -12.87
C VAL A 321 -8.42 -71.24 -11.83
N ASN A 322 -9.18 -70.80 -10.82
CA ASN A 322 -9.78 -71.68 -9.82
C ASN A 322 -11.01 -72.37 -10.41
N LEU A 323 -10.85 -73.64 -10.84
CA LEU A 323 -11.94 -74.45 -11.38
C LEU A 323 -13.06 -74.68 -10.36
N ARG A 324 -14.31 -74.73 -10.84
CA ARG A 324 -15.49 -75.00 -10.02
C ARG A 324 -15.51 -76.43 -9.50
N TYR A 325 -15.07 -77.40 -10.29
CA TYR A 325 -14.89 -78.78 -9.83
C TYR A 325 -13.40 -79.09 -9.72
N ARG A 326 -12.98 -79.70 -8.60
CA ARG A 326 -11.57 -80.02 -8.37
C ARG A 326 -11.22 -81.27 -9.17
N VAL A 327 -10.52 -81.10 -10.28
CA VAL A 327 -9.94 -82.20 -11.05
C VAL A 327 -8.75 -82.80 -10.27
N VAL A 328 -8.81 -84.12 -10.00
CA VAL A 328 -7.72 -84.88 -9.39
C VAL A 328 -7.17 -85.87 -10.42
N PRO A 329 -6.02 -85.56 -11.06
CA PRO A 329 -5.44 -86.45 -12.05
C PRO A 329 -4.81 -87.68 -11.38
N TYR A 330 -5.29 -88.86 -11.74
CA TYR A 330 -4.79 -90.16 -11.27
C TYR A 330 -4.66 -91.14 -12.46
N SER A 331 -4.12 -90.62 -13.58
CA SER A 331 -4.01 -91.34 -14.87
C SER A 331 -5.36 -91.95 -15.28
N SER A 332 -5.40 -93.22 -15.67
CA SER A 332 -6.61 -93.97 -16.04
C SER A 332 -7.68 -94.07 -14.94
N ARG A 333 -7.39 -93.64 -13.69
CA ARG A 333 -8.36 -93.59 -12.58
C ARG A 333 -8.68 -92.17 -12.09
N SER A 334 -8.47 -91.17 -12.94
CA SER A 334 -8.75 -89.75 -12.60
C SER A 334 -10.22 -89.51 -12.22
N PHE A 335 -10.46 -88.54 -11.35
CA PHE A 335 -11.81 -88.19 -10.86
C PHE A 335 -11.93 -86.68 -10.58
N LEU A 336 -13.16 -86.19 -10.47
CA LEU A 336 -13.48 -84.83 -10.01
C LEU A 336 -14.12 -84.86 -8.62
N LYS A 337 -14.02 -83.74 -7.90
CA LYS A 337 -14.72 -83.49 -6.62
C LYS A 337 -15.48 -82.17 -6.68
N ASP A 338 -16.72 -82.16 -6.20
CA ASP A 338 -17.55 -80.94 -6.06
C ASP A 338 -17.49 -80.45 -4.61
N GLU A 339 -16.50 -79.62 -4.29
CA GLU A 339 -16.23 -79.19 -2.92
C GLU A 339 -17.33 -78.31 -2.29
N ILE A 340 -18.36 -77.92 -3.07
CA ILE A 340 -19.43 -77.02 -2.64
C ILE A 340 -20.77 -77.77 -2.49
N ASN A 341 -21.18 -78.56 -3.49
CA ASN A 341 -22.47 -79.26 -3.41
C ASN A 341 -22.35 -80.68 -2.80
N ASP A 342 -21.18 -81.32 -2.93
CA ASP A 342 -21.01 -82.73 -2.58
C ASP A 342 -19.54 -83.02 -2.19
N PRO A 343 -19.08 -82.54 -1.02
CA PRO A 343 -17.67 -82.57 -0.63
C PRO A 343 -17.11 -83.97 -0.36
N GLN A 344 -17.98 -84.99 -0.22
CA GLN A 344 -17.57 -86.40 -0.13
C GLN A 344 -17.75 -87.15 -1.46
N GLY A 345 -18.45 -86.57 -2.44
CA GLY A 345 -18.69 -87.15 -3.75
C GLY A 345 -17.46 -87.21 -4.63
N GLU A 346 -17.02 -88.44 -4.92
CA GLU A 346 -16.01 -88.70 -5.94
C GLU A 346 -16.69 -89.01 -7.28
N TYR A 347 -16.35 -88.23 -8.31
CA TYR A 347 -16.90 -88.32 -9.67
C TYR A 347 -15.82 -88.88 -10.62
N PRO A 348 -15.64 -90.21 -10.69
CA PRO A 348 -14.63 -90.84 -11.53
C PRO A 348 -14.90 -90.67 -13.03
N LEU A 349 -13.83 -90.51 -13.79
CA LEU A 349 -13.84 -90.42 -15.26
C LEU A 349 -13.64 -91.78 -15.95
N TYR A 350 -13.47 -92.85 -15.18
CA TYR A 350 -13.36 -94.21 -15.68
C TYR A 350 -14.68 -94.97 -15.50
N ARG A 351 -14.98 -95.91 -16.40
CA ARG A 351 -16.21 -96.72 -16.34
C ARG A 351 -16.08 -97.98 -15.49
N ARG A 352 -14.90 -98.59 -15.49
CA ARG A 352 -14.67 -99.92 -14.90
C ARG A 352 -14.99 -99.93 -13.39
N GLY A 353 -16.12 -100.55 -13.03
CA GLY A 353 -16.59 -100.65 -11.65
C GLY A 353 -17.29 -99.38 -11.12
N VAL A 354 -17.85 -98.55 -12.00
CA VAL A 354 -18.53 -97.30 -11.66
C VAL A 354 -19.95 -97.28 -12.22
N GLU A 355 -20.88 -96.74 -11.44
CA GLU A 355 -22.25 -96.43 -11.85
C GLU A 355 -22.30 -95.41 -13.01
N ARG A 356 -23.02 -95.76 -14.09
CA ARG A 356 -23.06 -94.99 -15.35
C ARG A 356 -23.41 -93.50 -15.14
N GLU A 357 -24.42 -93.20 -14.33
CA GLU A 357 -24.87 -91.83 -14.06
C GLU A 357 -23.78 -90.95 -13.44
N ARG A 358 -22.95 -91.55 -12.57
CA ARG A 358 -21.84 -90.86 -11.89
C ARG A 358 -20.72 -90.51 -12.87
N HIS A 359 -20.40 -91.43 -13.78
CA HIS A 359 -19.44 -91.21 -14.88
C HIS A 359 -19.94 -90.14 -15.87
N GLU A 360 -21.21 -90.18 -16.26
CA GLU A 360 -21.82 -89.17 -17.13
C GLU A 360 -21.90 -87.78 -16.45
N LYS A 361 -22.13 -87.74 -15.13
CA LYS A 361 -22.04 -86.50 -14.33
C LYS A 361 -20.60 -85.98 -14.24
N ALA A 362 -19.60 -86.86 -14.09
CA ALA A 362 -18.18 -86.48 -14.11
C ALA A 362 -17.77 -85.82 -15.43
N ILE A 363 -18.21 -86.38 -16.58
CA ILE A 363 -17.94 -85.80 -17.91
C ILE A 363 -18.63 -84.44 -18.08
N ARG A 364 -19.85 -84.26 -17.56
CA ARG A 364 -20.53 -82.95 -17.55
C ARG A 364 -19.79 -81.91 -16.71
N PHE A 365 -19.26 -82.29 -15.55
CA PHE A 365 -18.43 -81.41 -14.71
C PHE A 365 -17.12 -81.02 -15.41
N LEU A 366 -16.40 -81.99 -15.99
CA LEU A 366 -15.19 -81.74 -16.77
C LEU A 366 -15.45 -80.80 -17.96
N ARG A 367 -16.60 -80.94 -18.65
CA ARG A 367 -17.03 -80.01 -19.70
C ARG A 367 -17.23 -78.59 -19.17
N LYS A 368 -17.80 -78.42 -17.98
CA LYS A 368 -18.01 -77.12 -17.33
C LYS A 368 -16.70 -76.47 -16.86
N ASP A 369 -15.75 -77.24 -16.35
CA ASP A 369 -14.40 -76.71 -16.05
C ASP A 369 -13.69 -76.21 -17.31
N VAL A 370 -13.83 -76.92 -18.44
CA VAL A 370 -13.28 -76.47 -19.73
C VAL A 370 -13.97 -75.21 -20.24
N GLU A 371 -15.31 -75.09 -20.12
CA GLU A 371 -16.03 -73.83 -20.42
C GLU A 371 -15.53 -72.67 -19.56
N GLN A 372 -15.22 -72.92 -18.28
CA GLN A 372 -14.66 -71.90 -17.38
C GLN A 372 -13.24 -71.46 -17.80
N LEU A 373 -12.40 -72.39 -18.30
CA LEU A 373 -11.07 -72.07 -18.83
C LEU A 373 -11.15 -71.24 -20.12
N LEU A 374 -12.11 -71.53 -21.01
CA LEU A 374 -12.36 -70.73 -22.22
C LEU A 374 -12.83 -69.31 -21.86
N PHE A 375 -13.80 -69.20 -20.95
CA PHE A 375 -14.31 -67.91 -20.48
C PHE A 375 -13.20 -67.05 -19.84
N ALA A 376 -12.30 -67.65 -19.07
CA ALA A 376 -11.14 -66.96 -18.48
C ALA A 376 -10.14 -66.41 -19.52
N ARG A 377 -10.24 -66.83 -20.79
CA ARG A 377 -9.49 -66.31 -21.94
C ARG A 377 -10.34 -65.55 -22.96
N SER A 378 -11.59 -65.23 -22.61
CA SER A 378 -12.53 -64.51 -23.48
C SER A 378 -12.80 -65.22 -24.82
N LEU A 379 -12.75 -66.55 -24.81
CA LEU A 379 -13.21 -67.41 -25.91
C LEU A 379 -14.66 -67.81 -25.67
N ASP A 380 -15.47 -67.88 -26.73
CA ASP A 380 -16.91 -68.15 -26.62
C ASP A 380 -17.21 -69.59 -26.19
N PRO A 381 -17.76 -69.84 -24.98
CA PRO A 381 -18.02 -71.20 -24.49
C PRO A 381 -19.32 -71.80 -25.08
N THR A 382 -20.07 -71.03 -25.86
CA THR A 382 -21.42 -71.33 -26.37
C THR A 382 -21.43 -72.31 -27.55
N LEU A 383 -20.30 -72.48 -28.23
CA LEU A 383 -20.15 -73.48 -29.29
C LEU A 383 -20.32 -74.90 -28.71
N GLU A 384 -21.26 -75.68 -29.25
CA GLU A 384 -21.53 -77.09 -28.87
C GLU A 384 -20.42 -78.05 -29.38
N ALA A 385 -19.18 -77.73 -29.06
CA ALA A 385 -18.00 -78.46 -29.49
C ALA A 385 -17.65 -79.63 -28.54
N PRO A 386 -16.95 -80.67 -29.03
CA PRO A 386 -16.29 -81.67 -28.21
C PRO A 386 -15.35 -81.05 -27.15
N ILE A 387 -15.14 -81.74 -26.02
CA ILE A 387 -14.22 -81.28 -24.97
C ILE A 387 -12.80 -81.07 -25.53
N LEU A 388 -12.34 -82.00 -26.37
CA LEU A 388 -11.02 -81.92 -27.03
C LEU A 388 -10.94 -80.76 -28.05
N ALA A 389 -12.02 -80.42 -28.74
CA ALA A 389 -12.06 -79.30 -29.67
C ALA A 389 -11.85 -77.97 -28.93
N ARG A 390 -12.56 -77.75 -27.81
CA ARG A 390 -12.42 -76.56 -26.95
C ARG A 390 -11.02 -76.44 -26.36
N LEU A 391 -10.42 -77.55 -25.93
CA LEU A 391 -9.04 -77.57 -25.41
C LEU A 391 -7.99 -77.29 -26.50
N LYS A 392 -8.23 -77.76 -27.73
CA LYS A 392 -7.40 -77.44 -28.88
C LYS A 392 -7.50 -75.95 -29.22
N GLU A 393 -8.71 -75.40 -29.32
CA GLU A 393 -8.97 -73.98 -29.57
C GLU A 393 -8.28 -73.08 -28.53
N LEU A 394 -8.38 -73.40 -27.24
CA LEU A 394 -7.67 -72.69 -26.16
C LEU A 394 -6.14 -72.71 -26.36
N THR A 395 -5.58 -73.86 -26.76
CA THR A 395 -4.13 -74.04 -26.97
C THR A 395 -3.64 -73.32 -28.23
N ASP A 396 -4.45 -73.31 -29.29
CA ASP A 396 -4.20 -72.61 -30.54
C ASP A 396 -4.28 -71.09 -30.35
N ALA A 397 -5.30 -70.58 -29.64
CA ALA A 397 -5.44 -69.17 -29.30
C ALA A 397 -4.27 -68.65 -28.46
N GLU A 398 -3.82 -69.41 -27.47
CA GLU A 398 -2.61 -69.12 -26.67
C GLU A 398 -1.33 -69.12 -27.53
N SER A 399 -1.24 -70.04 -28.49
CA SER A 399 -0.11 -70.11 -29.43
C SER A 399 -0.10 -68.96 -30.43
N ALA A 400 -1.28 -68.53 -30.91
CA ALA A 400 -1.45 -67.38 -31.79
C ALA A 400 -1.15 -66.06 -31.07
N TRP A 401 -1.62 -65.89 -29.83
CA TRP A 401 -1.29 -64.74 -28.99
C TRP A 401 0.23 -64.62 -28.81
N LEU A 402 0.94 -65.73 -28.52
CA LEU A 402 2.39 -65.73 -28.37
C LEU A 402 3.15 -65.44 -29.68
N ALA A 403 2.57 -65.76 -30.84
CA ALA A 403 3.15 -65.40 -32.13
C ALA A 403 3.03 -63.89 -32.40
N ILE A 404 1.87 -63.31 -32.10
CA ILE A 404 1.63 -61.85 -32.18
C ILE A 404 2.55 -61.10 -31.23
N ASP A 405 2.68 -61.57 -29.98
CA ASP A 405 3.55 -61.03 -28.93
C ASP A 405 5.01 -60.91 -29.40
N ARG A 406 5.55 -62.01 -29.97
CA ARG A 406 6.92 -62.04 -30.53
C ARG A 406 7.08 -61.08 -31.72
N ASN A 407 6.08 -60.98 -32.60
CA ASN A 407 6.15 -60.06 -33.73
C ASN A 407 6.11 -58.59 -33.28
N LEU A 408 5.31 -58.25 -32.26
CA LEU A 408 5.33 -56.92 -31.64
C LEU A 408 6.69 -56.60 -31.00
N SER A 409 7.26 -57.55 -30.24
CA SER A 409 8.59 -57.39 -29.64
C SER A 409 9.68 -57.17 -30.69
N ASN A 410 9.66 -57.94 -31.78
CA ASN A 410 10.65 -57.82 -32.86
C ASN A 410 10.52 -56.48 -33.61
N ASN A 411 9.29 -56.03 -33.88
CA ASN A 411 9.05 -54.73 -34.52
C ASN A 411 9.46 -53.56 -33.61
N ALA A 412 9.21 -53.64 -32.30
CA ALA A 412 9.63 -52.63 -31.33
C ALA A 412 11.17 -52.54 -31.20
N SER A 413 11.89 -53.67 -31.31
CA SER A 413 13.35 -53.64 -31.39
C SER A 413 13.89 -53.08 -32.71
N SER A 414 13.10 -53.13 -33.80
CA SER A 414 13.44 -52.54 -35.10
C SER A 414 13.25 -51.02 -35.11
N SER A 415 12.10 -50.53 -34.62
CA SER A 415 11.77 -49.10 -34.61
C SER A 415 12.69 -48.25 -33.74
N ASN A 416 13.24 -48.82 -32.66
CA ASN A 416 14.22 -48.12 -31.81
C ASN A 416 15.58 -47.87 -32.49
N GLY A 417 15.79 -48.35 -33.72
CA GLY A 417 17.01 -48.14 -34.50
C GLY A 417 16.97 -46.96 -35.48
N THR A 418 15.82 -46.31 -35.71
CA THR A 418 15.65 -45.39 -36.87
C THR A 418 15.10 -44.00 -36.57
N ASP A 419 14.78 -43.64 -35.32
CA ASP A 419 14.11 -42.36 -35.01
C ASP A 419 14.91 -41.44 -34.06
N THR A 420 15.98 -40.85 -34.59
CA THR A 420 16.67 -39.69 -33.99
C THR A 420 16.75 -38.55 -35.00
N GLY A 421 15.63 -37.86 -35.30
CA GLY A 421 15.71 -36.78 -36.28
C GLY A 421 14.43 -36.05 -36.73
N ALA A 422 13.42 -35.83 -35.87
CA ALA A 422 12.29 -34.96 -36.24
C ALA A 422 11.68 -34.21 -35.03
N ILE A 423 12.33 -33.13 -34.58
CA ILE A 423 11.67 -32.15 -33.70
C ILE A 423 10.73 -31.31 -34.57
N VAL A 424 9.43 -31.56 -34.47
CA VAL A 424 8.40 -30.68 -35.06
C VAL A 424 7.91 -29.71 -33.99
N THR A 425 8.21 -28.43 -34.19
CA THR A 425 7.69 -27.33 -33.37
C THR A 425 6.25 -27.01 -33.71
N ARG A 426 5.40 -26.86 -32.69
CA ARG A 426 4.24 -25.96 -32.71
C ARG A 426 3.91 -25.46 -31.32
#